data_AF-V9IB21-F1
#
_entry.id   AF-V9IB21-F1
#
_cell.length_a   1.000
_cell.length_b   1.000
_cell.length_c   1.000
_cell.angle_alpha   90.00
_cell.angle_beta   90.00
_cell.angle_gamma   90.00
#
_symmetry.space_group_name_H-M   'P 1'
#
loop_
_entity.id
_entity.type
_entity.pdbx_description
1 polymer ?
#
loop_
_entity_poly.entity_id
_entity_poly.type
_entity_poly.pdbx_seq_one_letter_code
_entity_poly.pdbx_strand_id
1 'polypeptide(L)'
;MPSSDSTSDQDGYGPSTSLDSNMDGRKLWHRSDSSGSVQSWASSLSADSQSEEAAADFMKSFVPLLFDAPNTIDQEQKANFGQMVLTESGRIWFSRVVNTRRARPCVTEASFYSLAQHFAVALFECHEADDFAPAKSLMNMCFTFYHEVEVPGLEPYREYLYTHLRIQPIWTSMRFWTAAFFDAVQCERASRPVPPRPKSLDQEASAAEDRRFQANIVFGQLGTFTCNMHAFGLSRTLCLEFLRKQCVIANLTKDQEKMLRDNIERMYDETEPWR
;
A
#
# COMPACT_ATOMS: atom_id res chain seq x y z
N MET A 1 32.78 13.65 67.90
CA MET A 1 33.18 14.99 67.45
C MET A 1 31.94 15.84 67.27
N PRO A 2 32.02 17.17 67.41
CA PRO A 2 30.84 18.05 67.48
C PRO A 2 30.48 18.72 66.14
N SER A 3 29.25 19.24 66.06
CA SER A 3 28.82 20.41 65.26
C SER A 3 28.88 20.33 63.72
N SER A 4 28.17 21.17 62.96
CA SER A 4 26.91 21.94 63.17
C SER A 4 26.57 22.66 61.84
N ASP A 5 25.26 22.83 61.54
CA ASP A 5 24.70 23.93 60.73
C ASP A 5 25.16 24.07 59.23
N SER A 6 24.49 24.78 58.31
CA SER A 6 23.24 25.57 58.36
C SER A 6 22.62 25.78 56.95
N THR A 7 21.32 26.10 56.87
CA THR A 7 20.60 27.00 55.89
C THR A 7 20.79 26.86 54.36
N SER A 8 19.82 27.16 53.47
CA SER A 8 18.38 27.49 53.60
C SER A 8 17.70 27.54 52.20
N ASP A 9 16.36 27.52 52.21
CA ASP A 9 15.36 28.35 51.46
C ASP A 9 15.85 29.45 50.46
N GLN A 10 15.10 29.89 49.43
CA GLN A 10 13.68 29.65 49.04
C GLN A 10 13.34 30.05 47.56
N ASP A 11 12.15 29.61 47.12
CA ASP A 11 11.19 30.09 46.10
C ASP A 11 11.40 31.35 45.23
N GLY A 12 10.73 31.38 44.05
CA GLY A 12 10.75 32.52 43.10
C GLY A 12 9.66 32.50 42.01
N TYR A 13 8.39 32.53 42.41
CA TYR A 13 7.16 32.64 41.58
C TYR A 13 7.11 33.78 40.53
N GLY A 14 6.36 33.55 39.44
CA GLY A 14 5.24 34.45 39.06
C GLY A 14 5.40 35.43 37.87
N PRO A 15 4.35 35.68 37.05
CA PRO A 15 4.36 36.62 35.91
C PRO A 15 3.59 37.94 36.10
N SER A 16 4.00 39.03 35.43
CA SER A 16 3.32 40.35 35.29
C SER A 16 4.08 41.27 34.29
N THR A 17 3.56 42.30 33.59
CA THR A 17 2.17 42.76 33.27
C THR A 17 2.18 43.76 32.08
N SER A 18 1.33 43.53 31.07
CA SER A 18 0.49 44.47 30.28
C SER A 18 0.92 45.92 29.87
N LEU A 19 0.56 46.30 28.61
CA LEU A 19 0.30 47.68 28.09
C LEU A 19 1.55 48.61 27.94
N ASP A 20 1.70 49.55 26.99
CA ASP A 20 0.98 50.01 25.76
C ASP A 20 2.00 50.85 24.89
N SER A 21 1.80 51.55 23.76
CA SER A 21 0.67 51.92 22.86
C SER A 21 1.20 52.53 21.51
N ASN A 22 0.28 52.97 20.63
CA ASN A 22 0.37 54.17 19.76
C ASN A 22 0.98 54.12 18.31
N MET A 23 0.07 54.20 17.30
CA MET A 23 0.00 55.16 16.15
C MET A 23 1.17 55.30 15.12
N ASP A 24 0.97 55.66 13.85
CA ASP A 24 -0.20 55.94 12.96
C ASP A 24 0.17 55.50 11.51
N GLY A 25 -0.75 55.45 10.54
CA GLY A 25 -0.38 55.12 9.15
C GLY A 25 -1.51 54.90 8.13
N ARG A 26 -2.56 55.73 8.09
CA ARG A 26 -3.69 55.54 7.15
C ARG A 26 -3.26 55.56 5.66
N LYS A 27 -3.68 54.55 4.88
CA LYS A 27 -4.00 54.70 3.44
C LYS A 27 -5.25 53.91 3.06
N LEU A 28 -6.40 54.58 3.10
CA LEU A 28 -7.66 54.09 2.55
C LEU A 28 -7.56 54.00 1.02
N TRP A 29 -7.71 52.80 0.47
CA TRP A 29 -7.94 52.58 -0.96
C TRP A 29 -9.25 51.80 -1.13
N HIS A 30 -10.34 52.52 -1.47
CA HIS A 30 -11.51 51.85 -2.03
C HIS A 30 -11.14 51.27 -3.40
N ARG A 31 -11.42 49.98 -3.59
CA ARG A 31 -11.63 49.37 -4.91
C ARG A 31 -12.95 48.59 -4.89
N SER A 32 -13.57 48.53 -6.06
CA SER A 32 -14.97 48.17 -6.25
C SER A 32 -15.29 46.71 -5.92
N ASP A 33 -16.60 46.43 -5.78
CA ASP A 33 -17.14 45.08 -5.81
C ASP A 33 -16.61 44.26 -7.00
N SER A 34 -16.15 43.06 -6.68
CA SER A 34 -16.28 41.91 -7.56
C SER A 34 -16.50 40.68 -6.70
N SER A 35 -17.69 40.07 -6.77
CA SER A 35 -18.04 38.83 -6.06
C SER A 35 -17.35 37.61 -6.73
N GLY A 36 -16.01 37.63 -6.74
CA GLY A 36 -15.17 36.72 -7.51
C GLY A 36 -14.82 35.43 -6.78
N SER A 37 -15.65 34.40 -6.97
CA SER A 37 -15.28 32.96 -6.98
C SER A 37 -14.44 32.36 -5.83
N VAL A 38 -14.23 33.02 -4.70
CA VAL A 38 -13.50 32.46 -3.54
C VAL A 38 -14.23 31.31 -2.82
N GLN A 39 -15.47 30.99 -3.19
CA GLN A 39 -16.19 29.83 -2.65
C GLN A 39 -15.81 28.51 -3.31
N SER A 40 -15.39 28.48 -4.59
CA SER A 40 -15.26 27.23 -5.33
C SER A 40 -14.20 26.27 -4.74
N TRP A 41 -13.03 26.77 -4.35
CA TRP A 41 -11.96 25.93 -3.80
C TRP A 41 -12.29 25.39 -2.41
N ALA A 42 -12.96 26.18 -1.57
CA ALA A 42 -13.43 25.74 -0.25
C ALA A 42 -14.56 24.69 -0.36
N SER A 43 -15.46 24.85 -1.33
CA SER A 43 -16.52 23.87 -1.62
C SER A 43 -15.96 22.56 -2.17
N SER A 44 -14.93 22.58 -3.05
CA SER A 44 -14.26 21.36 -3.51
C SER A 44 -13.67 20.58 -2.34
N LEU A 45 -12.81 21.20 -1.52
CA LEU A 45 -12.18 20.54 -0.37
C LEU A 45 -13.21 19.96 0.62
N SER A 46 -14.34 20.63 0.81
CA SER A 46 -15.44 20.14 1.65
C SER A 46 -16.20 18.96 1.03
N ALA A 47 -16.37 18.92 -0.29
CA ALA A 47 -17.03 17.83 -0.99
C ALA A 47 -16.12 16.59 -1.07
N ASP A 48 -14.84 16.79 -1.35
CA ASP A 48 -13.82 15.74 -1.39
C ASP A 48 -13.75 15.04 -0.01
N SER A 49 -13.65 15.83 1.07
CA SER A 49 -13.66 15.33 2.47
C SER A 49 -14.92 14.52 2.82
N GLN A 50 -16.10 14.98 2.38
CA GLN A 50 -17.37 14.27 2.61
C GLN A 50 -17.44 12.95 1.81
N SER A 51 -16.86 12.91 0.60
CA SER A 51 -16.78 11.68 -0.19
C SER A 51 -15.81 10.65 0.43
N GLU A 52 -14.69 11.11 1.01
CA GLU A 52 -13.77 10.25 1.76
C GLU A 52 -14.44 9.66 3.00
N GLU A 53 -15.17 10.46 3.79
CA GLU A 53 -15.85 10.00 5.01
C GLU A 53 -16.96 8.98 4.69
N ALA A 54 -17.79 9.27 3.69
CA ALA A 54 -18.84 8.35 3.23
C ALA A 54 -18.27 7.01 2.71
N ALA A 55 -17.21 7.06 1.90
CA ALA A 55 -16.52 5.86 1.41
C ALA A 55 -15.88 5.06 2.57
N ALA A 56 -15.32 5.76 3.57
CA ALA A 56 -14.74 5.14 4.74
C ALA A 56 -15.79 4.38 5.56
N ASP A 57 -16.94 4.99 5.85
CA ASP A 57 -17.97 4.40 6.71
C ASP A 57 -18.77 3.30 6.01
N PHE A 58 -19.00 3.43 4.70
CA PHE A 58 -19.49 2.31 3.89
C PHE A 58 -18.52 1.13 3.95
N MET A 59 -17.22 1.33 3.67
CA MET A 59 -16.27 0.19 3.64
C MET A 59 -16.04 -0.42 5.03
N LYS A 60 -16.04 0.37 6.11
CA LYS A 60 -15.94 -0.13 7.50
C LYS A 60 -17.13 -1.02 7.88
N SER A 61 -18.33 -0.76 7.35
CA SER A 61 -19.55 -1.51 7.67
C SER A 61 -19.80 -2.68 6.70
N PHE A 62 -19.50 -2.50 5.41
CA PHE A 62 -19.69 -3.49 4.36
C PHE A 62 -18.64 -4.60 4.37
N VAL A 63 -17.34 -4.27 4.48
CA VAL A 63 -16.27 -5.28 4.37
C VAL A 63 -16.36 -6.39 5.43
N PRO A 64 -16.73 -6.14 6.71
CA PRO A 64 -16.99 -7.22 7.67
C PRO A 64 -18.01 -8.25 7.19
N LEU A 65 -19.06 -7.85 6.46
CA LEU A 65 -20.06 -8.78 5.92
C LEU A 65 -19.44 -9.79 4.95
N LEU A 66 -18.45 -9.38 4.15
CA LEU A 66 -17.74 -10.28 3.22
C LEU A 66 -17.06 -11.45 3.95
N PHE A 67 -16.57 -11.21 5.17
CA PHE A 67 -15.91 -12.23 5.98
C PHE A 67 -16.89 -13.00 6.87
N ASP A 68 -17.79 -12.29 7.55
CA ASP A 68 -18.53 -12.82 8.70
C ASP A 68 -20.01 -13.17 8.37
N ALA A 69 -20.59 -12.60 7.31
CA ALA A 69 -22.00 -12.81 6.93
C ALA A 69 -22.27 -12.66 5.41
N PRO A 70 -21.52 -13.33 4.51
CA PRO A 70 -21.58 -13.07 3.07
C PRO A 70 -22.96 -13.34 2.44
N ASN A 71 -23.72 -14.26 3.04
CA ASN A 71 -25.07 -14.63 2.58
C ASN A 71 -26.15 -13.60 2.91
N THR A 72 -25.88 -12.60 3.77
CA THR A 72 -26.82 -11.51 4.06
C THR A 72 -26.62 -10.29 3.15
N ILE A 73 -25.65 -10.33 2.23
CA ILE A 73 -25.34 -9.19 1.35
C ILE A 73 -26.32 -9.16 0.18
N ASP A 74 -27.25 -8.21 0.24
CA ASP A 74 -28.28 -8.01 -0.78
C ASP A 74 -27.74 -7.33 -2.07
N GLN A 75 -28.63 -7.10 -3.04
CA GLN A 75 -28.27 -6.54 -4.33
C GLN A 75 -28.05 -5.01 -4.29
N GLU A 76 -28.67 -4.30 -3.34
CA GLU A 76 -28.47 -2.85 -3.16
C GLU A 76 -27.08 -2.60 -2.54
N GLN A 77 -26.71 -3.38 -1.52
CA GLN A 77 -25.37 -3.33 -0.92
C GLN A 77 -24.26 -3.64 -1.94
N LYS A 78 -24.48 -4.60 -2.85
CA LYS A 78 -23.56 -4.90 -3.97
C LYS A 78 -23.47 -3.76 -4.98
N ALA A 79 -24.61 -3.14 -5.34
CA ALA A 79 -24.63 -1.99 -6.22
C ALA A 79 -23.91 -0.78 -5.60
N ASN A 80 -24.16 -0.51 -4.31
CA ASN A 80 -23.51 0.55 -3.56
C ASN A 80 -21.99 0.32 -3.45
N PHE A 81 -21.54 -0.92 -3.20
CA PHE A 81 -20.11 -1.27 -3.25
C PHE A 81 -19.51 -0.94 -4.62
N GLY A 82 -20.18 -1.35 -5.71
CA GLY A 82 -19.76 -1.03 -7.08
C GLY A 82 -19.63 0.48 -7.32
N GLN A 83 -20.60 1.27 -6.88
CA GLN A 83 -20.52 2.74 -6.96
C GLN A 83 -19.36 3.33 -6.14
N MET A 84 -19.05 2.76 -4.97
CA MET A 84 -17.92 3.23 -4.16
C MET A 84 -16.57 2.96 -4.83
N VAL A 85 -16.34 1.79 -5.43
CA VAL A 85 -15.03 1.47 -6.05
C VAL A 85 -14.74 2.18 -7.37
N LEU A 86 -15.72 2.87 -7.97
CA LEU A 86 -15.46 3.88 -9.01
C LEU A 86 -14.60 5.05 -8.46
N THR A 87 -14.71 5.34 -7.16
CA THR A 87 -13.93 6.41 -6.49
C THR A 87 -12.59 5.89 -5.95
N GLU A 88 -11.56 6.76 -5.98
CA GLU A 88 -10.26 6.48 -5.37
C GLU A 88 -10.41 6.18 -3.87
N SER A 89 -11.15 7.02 -3.15
CA SER A 89 -11.44 6.86 -1.72
C SER A 89 -12.06 5.50 -1.40
N GLY A 90 -13.00 5.02 -2.23
CA GLY A 90 -13.61 3.70 -2.07
C GLY A 90 -12.63 2.55 -2.28
N ARG A 91 -11.76 2.60 -3.30
CA ARG A 91 -10.74 1.58 -3.53
C ARG A 91 -9.70 1.55 -2.41
N ILE A 92 -9.23 2.72 -1.97
CA ILE A 92 -8.30 2.86 -0.84
C ILE A 92 -8.92 2.30 0.44
N TRP A 93 -10.16 2.67 0.78
CA TRP A 93 -10.81 2.17 2.00
C TRP A 93 -11.16 0.69 1.92
N PHE A 94 -11.58 0.17 0.77
CA PHE A 94 -11.78 -1.27 0.57
C PHE A 94 -10.49 -2.06 0.87
N SER A 95 -9.41 -1.75 0.17
CA SER A 95 -8.13 -2.46 0.35
C SER A 95 -7.57 -2.29 1.76
N ARG A 96 -7.72 -1.10 2.36
CA ARG A 96 -7.29 -0.82 3.74
C ARG A 96 -8.06 -1.66 4.76
N VAL A 97 -9.39 -1.71 4.70
CA VAL A 97 -10.22 -2.46 5.66
C VAL A 97 -10.04 -3.97 5.47
N VAL A 98 -9.99 -4.47 4.24
CA VAL A 98 -9.66 -5.87 3.93
C VAL A 98 -8.30 -6.27 4.53
N ASN A 99 -7.27 -5.44 4.35
CA ASN A 99 -5.93 -5.70 4.89
C ASN A 99 -5.87 -5.73 6.44
N THR A 100 -6.84 -5.15 7.16
CA THR A 100 -6.92 -5.35 8.63
C THR A 100 -7.25 -6.79 9.02
N ARG A 101 -7.98 -7.53 8.17
CA ARG A 101 -8.41 -8.91 8.42
C ARG A 101 -7.30 -9.95 8.16
N ARG A 102 -6.16 -9.54 7.58
CA ARG A 102 -5.03 -10.42 7.17
C ARG A 102 -4.50 -11.37 8.24
N ALA A 103 -4.69 -11.03 9.53
CA ALA A 103 -4.28 -11.86 10.66
C ALA A 103 -5.17 -13.10 10.86
N ARG A 104 -6.30 -13.20 10.14
CA ARG A 104 -7.20 -14.36 10.09
C ARG A 104 -7.34 -14.81 8.62
N PRO A 105 -6.32 -15.51 8.07
CA PRO A 105 -6.24 -15.83 6.64
C PRO A 105 -7.21 -16.94 6.20
N CYS A 106 -7.52 -17.91 7.07
CA CYS A 106 -8.55 -18.92 6.79
C CYS A 106 -9.94 -18.30 6.92
N VAL A 107 -10.75 -18.43 5.87
CA VAL A 107 -12.14 -17.95 5.78
C VAL A 107 -13.08 -19.09 5.36
N THR A 108 -14.41 -18.91 5.54
CA THR A 108 -15.38 -19.91 5.05
C THR A 108 -15.43 -19.90 3.52
N GLU A 109 -15.87 -21.00 2.90
CA GLU A 109 -16.08 -21.08 1.44
C GLU A 109 -17.00 -19.97 0.92
N ALA A 110 -18.12 -19.69 1.61
CA ALA A 110 -19.02 -18.61 1.24
C ALA A 110 -18.35 -17.22 1.35
N SER A 111 -17.50 -17.03 2.36
CA SER A 111 -16.71 -15.80 2.53
C SER A 111 -15.64 -15.69 1.44
N PHE A 112 -15.02 -16.80 1.06
CA PHE A 112 -14.00 -16.89 0.02
C PHE A 112 -14.54 -16.48 -1.35
N TYR A 113 -15.64 -17.08 -1.80
CA TYR A 113 -16.26 -16.70 -3.08
C TYR A 113 -16.82 -15.27 -3.06
N SER A 114 -17.34 -14.81 -1.91
CA SER A 114 -17.73 -13.40 -1.75
C SER A 114 -16.52 -12.46 -1.90
N LEU A 115 -15.40 -12.75 -1.23
CA LEU A 115 -14.17 -11.98 -1.37
C LEU A 115 -13.66 -12.00 -2.81
N ALA A 116 -13.62 -13.15 -3.49
CA ALA A 116 -13.20 -13.26 -4.89
C ALA A 116 -14.04 -12.37 -5.81
N GLN A 117 -15.37 -12.36 -5.66
CA GLN A 117 -16.26 -11.50 -6.46
C GLN A 117 -15.98 -10.00 -6.23
N HIS A 118 -15.89 -9.56 -4.98
CA HIS A 118 -15.70 -8.14 -4.67
C HIS A 118 -14.25 -7.66 -4.94
N PHE A 119 -13.26 -8.54 -4.81
CA PHE A 119 -11.89 -8.28 -5.27
C PHE A 119 -11.84 -8.10 -6.78
N ALA A 120 -12.53 -8.94 -7.57
CA ALA A 120 -12.52 -8.82 -9.04
C ALA A 120 -13.06 -7.47 -9.50
N VAL A 121 -14.18 -7.00 -8.92
CA VAL A 121 -14.72 -5.66 -9.24
C VAL A 121 -13.75 -4.56 -8.80
N ALA A 122 -13.19 -4.62 -7.58
CA ALA A 122 -12.24 -3.61 -7.12
C ALA A 122 -10.95 -3.58 -7.94
N LEU A 123 -10.41 -4.73 -8.36
CA LEU A 123 -9.21 -4.85 -9.20
C LEU A 123 -9.46 -4.39 -10.64
N PHE A 124 -10.68 -4.56 -11.15
CA PHE A 124 -11.11 -3.98 -12.42
C PHE A 124 -11.16 -2.45 -12.35
N GLU A 125 -11.81 -1.85 -11.34
CA GLU A 125 -11.82 -0.39 -11.21
C GLU A 125 -10.43 0.20 -10.90
N CYS A 126 -9.55 -0.55 -10.21
CA CYS A 126 -8.13 -0.18 -10.10
C CYS A 126 -7.41 -0.17 -11.46
N HIS A 127 -7.85 -0.99 -12.43
CA HIS A 127 -7.26 -1.02 -13.77
C HIS A 127 -7.66 0.21 -14.58
N GLU A 128 -8.96 0.46 -14.68
CA GLU A 128 -9.53 1.56 -15.48
C GLU A 128 -9.09 2.93 -14.95
N ALA A 129 -8.87 3.05 -13.63
CA ALA A 129 -8.38 4.26 -12.99
C ALA A 129 -6.84 4.38 -12.86
N ASP A 130 -6.05 3.43 -13.38
CA ASP A 130 -4.57 3.37 -13.22
C ASP A 130 -4.11 3.36 -11.72
N ASP A 131 -4.98 2.92 -10.80
CA ASP A 131 -4.87 3.09 -9.35
C ASP A 131 -4.17 1.90 -8.67
N PHE A 132 -2.84 1.93 -8.69
CA PHE A 132 -2.03 0.75 -8.38
C PHE A 132 -1.77 0.50 -6.88
N ALA A 133 -1.97 1.47 -6.01
CA ALA A 133 -1.74 1.32 -4.57
C ALA A 133 -2.75 0.36 -3.88
N PRO A 134 -4.09 0.55 -4.02
CA PRO A 134 -5.07 -0.41 -3.53
C PRO A 134 -4.95 -1.75 -4.26
N ALA A 135 -4.71 -1.77 -5.58
CA ALA A 135 -4.48 -2.99 -6.34
C ALA A 135 -3.32 -3.84 -5.80
N LYS A 136 -2.20 -3.22 -5.44
CA LYS A 136 -1.05 -3.90 -4.83
C LYS A 136 -1.41 -4.50 -3.47
N SER A 137 -2.19 -3.77 -2.66
CA SER A 137 -2.67 -4.30 -1.38
C SER A 137 -3.56 -5.52 -1.58
N LEU A 138 -4.51 -5.46 -2.53
CA LEU A 138 -5.37 -6.59 -2.91
C LEU A 138 -4.56 -7.76 -3.49
N MET A 139 -3.57 -7.50 -4.35
CA MET A 139 -2.64 -8.51 -4.90
C MET A 139 -1.98 -9.34 -3.78
N ASN A 140 -1.46 -8.68 -2.74
CA ASN A 140 -0.86 -9.37 -1.59
C ASN A 140 -1.91 -10.15 -0.78
N MET A 141 -3.14 -9.63 -0.67
CA MET A 141 -4.24 -10.33 -0.01
C MET A 141 -4.71 -11.58 -0.78
N CYS A 142 -4.55 -11.63 -2.11
CA CYS A 142 -4.85 -12.81 -2.93
C CYS A 142 -3.99 -14.04 -2.53
N PHE A 143 -2.75 -13.81 -2.10
CA PHE A 143 -1.86 -14.85 -1.56
C PHE A 143 -2.01 -15.06 -0.04
N THR A 144 -2.85 -14.26 0.62
CA THR A 144 -3.03 -14.31 2.08
C THR A 144 -4.29 -15.09 2.47
N PHE A 145 -5.44 -14.77 1.89
CA PHE A 145 -6.70 -15.41 2.25
C PHE A 145 -6.91 -16.73 1.50
N TYR A 146 -7.37 -17.74 2.24
CA TYR A 146 -7.67 -19.08 1.73
C TYR A 146 -8.90 -19.67 2.42
N HIS A 147 -9.51 -20.69 1.81
CA HIS A 147 -10.34 -21.64 2.53
C HIS A 147 -9.69 -23.04 2.49
N GLU A 148 -10.11 -23.90 3.41
CA GLU A 148 -9.69 -25.31 3.43
C GLU A 148 -10.72 -26.15 2.68
N VAL A 149 -10.23 -27.04 1.82
CA VAL A 149 -11.02 -27.87 0.90
C VAL A 149 -10.91 -29.33 1.35
N GLU A 150 -12.01 -29.89 1.83
CA GLU A 150 -12.11 -31.30 2.22
C GLU A 150 -12.61 -32.15 1.05
N VAL A 151 -11.85 -33.17 0.65
CA VAL A 151 -12.25 -34.13 -0.39
C VAL A 151 -12.20 -35.55 0.20
N PRO A 152 -13.29 -36.34 0.11
CA PRO A 152 -13.33 -37.68 0.70
C PRO A 152 -12.19 -38.58 0.21
N GLY A 153 -11.31 -39.01 1.13
CA GLY A 153 -10.16 -39.87 0.84
C GLY A 153 -8.85 -39.14 0.51
N LEU A 154 -8.82 -37.81 0.58
CA LEU A 154 -7.60 -36.99 0.49
C LEU A 154 -7.39 -36.18 1.77
N GLU A 155 -6.16 -35.73 2.00
CA GLU A 155 -5.84 -34.77 3.07
C GLU A 155 -6.37 -33.37 2.68
N PRO A 156 -7.00 -32.61 3.61
CA PRO A 156 -7.51 -31.28 3.29
C PRO A 156 -6.40 -30.33 2.82
N TYR A 157 -6.66 -29.58 1.76
CA TYR A 157 -5.71 -28.62 1.19
C TYR A 157 -6.27 -27.20 1.21
N ARG A 158 -5.41 -26.21 0.92
CA ARG A 158 -5.78 -24.79 0.95
C ARG A 158 -5.92 -24.24 -0.46
N GLU A 159 -7.10 -23.72 -0.77
CA GLU A 159 -7.33 -22.90 -1.97
C GLU A 159 -7.25 -21.42 -1.59
N TYR A 160 -6.33 -20.69 -2.24
CA TYR A 160 -6.02 -19.28 -1.98
C TYR A 160 -6.68 -18.38 -3.03
N LEU A 161 -7.11 -17.17 -2.66
CA LEU A 161 -7.87 -16.25 -3.53
C LEU A 161 -7.21 -15.98 -4.89
N TYR A 162 -5.88 -16.06 -4.99
CA TYR A 162 -5.17 -15.87 -6.26
C TYR A 162 -5.58 -16.88 -7.34
N THR A 163 -6.06 -18.09 -7.02
CA THR A 163 -6.46 -19.10 -8.02
C THR A 163 -7.66 -18.65 -8.85
N HIS A 164 -8.66 -18.03 -8.21
CA HIS A 164 -9.83 -17.46 -8.88
C HIS A 164 -9.56 -16.07 -9.48
N LEU A 165 -8.56 -15.36 -8.99
CA LEU A 165 -8.22 -14.00 -9.42
C LEU A 165 -7.10 -13.92 -10.47
N ARG A 166 -6.66 -15.03 -11.08
CA ARG A 166 -5.62 -15.04 -12.14
C ARG A 166 -6.03 -14.26 -13.39
N ILE A 167 -7.32 -14.23 -13.72
CA ILE A 167 -7.85 -13.56 -14.91
C ILE A 167 -8.36 -12.18 -14.49
N GLN A 168 -7.45 -11.21 -14.38
CA GLN A 168 -7.76 -9.79 -14.13
C GLN A 168 -6.90 -8.91 -15.06
N PRO A 169 -7.47 -7.88 -15.73
CA PRO A 169 -6.73 -7.05 -16.69
C PRO A 169 -5.47 -6.40 -16.10
N ILE A 170 -5.54 -5.96 -14.83
CA ILE A 170 -4.45 -5.28 -14.13
C ILE A 170 -3.16 -6.10 -14.03
N TRP A 171 -3.24 -7.43 -13.98
CA TRP A 171 -2.05 -8.30 -14.00
C TRP A 171 -1.31 -8.27 -15.35
N THR A 172 -1.94 -7.85 -16.44
CA THR A 172 -1.24 -7.64 -17.72
C THR A 172 -0.58 -6.25 -17.81
N SER A 173 -0.91 -5.33 -16.89
CA SER A 173 -0.39 -3.96 -16.91
C SER A 173 1.05 -3.89 -16.41
N MET A 174 1.99 -3.67 -17.34
CA MET A 174 3.39 -3.36 -17.01
C MET A 174 3.53 -2.06 -16.21
N ARG A 175 2.54 -1.14 -16.28
CA ARG A 175 2.45 0.06 -15.42
C ARG A 175 2.23 -0.34 -13.97
N PHE A 176 1.26 -1.22 -13.70
CA PHE A 176 0.97 -1.75 -12.37
C PHE A 176 2.20 -2.41 -11.75
N TRP A 177 2.80 -3.40 -12.44
CA TRP A 177 3.96 -4.12 -11.89
C TRP A 177 5.15 -3.20 -11.59
N THR A 178 5.40 -2.21 -12.45
CA THR A 178 6.47 -1.22 -12.26
C THR A 178 6.20 -0.32 -11.05
N ALA A 179 4.98 0.22 -10.93
CA ALA A 179 4.61 1.09 -9.81
C ALA A 179 4.59 0.34 -8.47
N ALA A 180 3.96 -0.85 -8.45
CA ALA A 180 3.86 -1.68 -7.25
C ALA A 180 5.23 -2.15 -6.75
N PHE A 181 6.16 -2.44 -7.67
CA PHE A 181 7.55 -2.78 -7.37
C PHE A 181 8.32 -1.60 -6.78
N PHE A 182 8.25 -0.41 -7.39
CA PHE A 182 8.89 0.78 -6.83
C PHE A 182 8.35 1.11 -5.45
N ASP A 183 7.03 1.05 -5.23
CA ASP A 183 6.44 1.22 -3.90
C ASP A 183 6.98 0.18 -2.89
N ALA A 184 7.21 -1.07 -3.31
CA ALA A 184 7.73 -2.12 -2.41
C ALA A 184 9.17 -1.84 -2.00
N VAL A 185 10.01 -1.51 -2.97
CA VAL A 185 11.40 -1.06 -2.78
C VAL A 185 11.43 0.18 -1.87
N GLN A 186 10.53 1.15 -2.05
CA GLN A 186 10.47 2.36 -1.22
C GLN A 186 10.04 2.07 0.23
N CYS A 187 9.03 1.21 0.44
CA CYS A 187 8.63 0.77 1.79
C CYS A 187 9.77 0.05 2.53
N GLU A 188 10.49 -0.85 1.86
CA GLU A 188 11.62 -1.56 2.47
C GLU A 188 12.77 -0.59 2.82
N ARG A 189 13.09 0.34 1.92
CA ARG A 189 14.07 1.42 2.17
C ARG A 189 13.69 2.30 3.36
N ALA A 190 12.41 2.62 3.52
CA ALA A 190 11.89 3.44 4.63
C ALA A 190 11.98 2.71 5.99
N SER A 191 12.03 1.37 6.01
CA SER A 191 12.19 0.58 7.23
C SER A 191 13.63 0.58 7.79
N ARG A 192 14.60 1.13 7.06
CA ARG A 192 16.03 1.14 7.44
C ARG A 192 16.28 1.98 8.72
N PRO A 193 16.91 1.40 9.76
CA PRO A 193 17.42 2.19 10.89
C PRO A 193 18.45 3.23 10.45
N VAL A 194 18.40 4.43 11.03
CA VAL A 194 19.32 5.54 10.69
C VAL A 194 20.78 5.15 11.03
N PRO A 195 21.72 5.17 10.07
CA PRO A 195 23.12 4.87 10.34
C PRO A 195 23.77 5.88 11.29
N PRO A 196 24.71 5.46 12.17
CA PRO A 196 25.52 6.39 12.94
C PRO A 196 26.38 7.26 12.01
N ARG A 197 26.64 8.50 12.44
CA ARG A 197 27.29 9.55 11.62
C ARG A 197 28.72 9.13 11.22
N PRO A 198 29.04 9.00 9.92
CA PRO A 198 30.35 8.51 9.47
C PRO A 198 31.48 9.51 9.76
N LYS A 199 32.71 9.01 9.85
CA LYS A 199 33.92 9.85 9.88
C LYS A 199 34.34 10.17 8.44
N SER A 200 35.02 11.28 8.24
CA SER A 200 35.26 11.86 6.90
C SER A 200 36.11 11.01 5.95
N LEU A 201 36.85 10.00 6.46
CA LEU A 201 37.64 9.08 5.65
C LEU A 201 36.83 7.89 5.11
N ASP A 202 35.68 7.59 5.71
CA ASP A 202 34.86 6.41 5.38
C ASP A 202 33.83 6.69 4.26
N GLN A 203 33.78 7.93 3.78
CA GLN A 203 32.72 8.47 2.89
C GLN A 203 32.44 7.60 1.65
N GLU A 204 33.49 7.11 0.97
CA GLU A 204 33.33 6.28 -0.24
C GLU A 204 32.96 4.82 0.09
N ALA A 205 33.46 4.29 1.21
CA ALA A 205 33.09 2.96 1.71
C ALA A 205 31.61 2.93 2.12
N SER A 206 31.15 3.90 2.91
CA SER A 206 29.72 4.04 3.26
C SER A 206 28.84 4.22 2.02
N ALA A 207 29.30 4.98 1.00
CA ALA A 207 28.56 5.11 -0.26
C ALA A 207 28.52 3.80 -1.07
N ALA A 208 29.55 2.95 -0.98
CA ALA A 208 29.55 1.62 -1.60
C ALA A 208 28.65 0.63 -0.85
N GLU A 209 28.65 0.67 0.49
CA GLU A 209 27.71 -0.11 1.33
C GLU A 209 26.26 0.30 1.08
N ASP A 210 25.97 1.60 0.99
CA ASP A 210 24.65 2.11 0.65
C ASP A 210 24.19 1.62 -0.72
N ARG A 211 25.05 1.68 -1.76
CA ARG A 211 24.75 1.14 -3.09
C ARG A 211 24.47 -0.36 -3.04
N ARG A 212 25.28 -1.14 -2.32
CA ARG A 212 25.09 -2.59 -2.14
C ARG A 212 23.79 -2.90 -1.41
N PHE A 213 23.42 -2.12 -0.40
CA PHE A 213 22.15 -2.25 0.32
C PHE A 213 20.95 -1.97 -0.59
N GLN A 214 20.99 -0.91 -1.43
CA GLN A 214 19.93 -0.67 -2.42
C GLN A 214 19.80 -1.83 -3.41
N ALA A 215 20.93 -2.34 -3.92
CA ALA A 215 20.94 -3.47 -4.85
C ALA A 215 20.36 -4.75 -4.22
N ASN A 216 20.59 -4.98 -2.93
CA ASN A 216 20.02 -6.13 -2.21
C ASN A 216 18.49 -6.02 -2.06
N ILE A 217 17.95 -4.84 -1.71
CA ILE A 217 16.49 -4.61 -1.64
C ILE A 217 15.85 -4.88 -2.99
N VAL A 218 16.39 -4.28 -4.07
CA VAL A 218 15.88 -4.47 -5.43
C VAL A 218 15.95 -5.95 -5.84
N PHE A 219 17.05 -6.64 -5.56
CA PHE A 219 17.20 -8.07 -5.84
C PHE A 219 16.15 -8.93 -5.13
N GLY A 220 15.92 -8.70 -3.83
CA GLY A 220 14.91 -9.42 -3.05
C GLY A 220 13.49 -9.17 -3.57
N GLN A 221 13.14 -7.90 -3.78
CA GLN A 221 11.83 -7.51 -4.33
C GLN A 221 11.62 -8.06 -5.75
N LEU A 222 12.65 -8.14 -6.60
CA LEU A 222 12.52 -8.73 -7.94
C LEU A 222 12.22 -10.23 -7.89
N GLY A 223 12.86 -10.97 -6.98
CA GLY A 223 12.52 -12.37 -6.73
C GLY A 223 11.04 -12.51 -6.38
N THR A 224 10.57 -11.81 -5.34
CA THR A 224 9.16 -11.81 -4.92
C THR A 224 8.20 -11.43 -6.06
N PHE A 225 8.48 -10.36 -6.78
CA PHE A 225 7.60 -9.88 -7.86
C PHE A 225 7.52 -10.87 -9.04
N THR A 226 8.64 -11.49 -9.43
CA THR A 226 8.63 -12.46 -10.53
C THR A 226 7.92 -13.77 -10.18
N CYS A 227 7.98 -14.21 -8.91
CA CYS A 227 7.12 -15.28 -8.39
C CYS A 227 5.63 -14.91 -8.45
N ASN A 228 5.27 -13.71 -8.00
CA ASN A 228 3.88 -13.24 -8.02
C ASN A 228 3.33 -13.17 -9.46
N MET A 229 4.11 -12.65 -10.40
CA MET A 229 3.76 -12.59 -11.84
C MET A 229 3.51 -14.00 -12.43
N HIS A 230 4.39 -14.96 -12.13
CA HIS A 230 4.22 -16.36 -12.54
C HIS A 230 2.93 -16.97 -11.96
N ALA A 231 2.65 -16.75 -10.67
CA ALA A 231 1.46 -17.28 -10.00
C ALA A 231 0.15 -16.74 -10.60
N PHE A 232 0.05 -15.43 -10.87
CA PHE A 232 -1.08 -14.85 -11.62
C PHE A 232 -1.12 -15.27 -13.10
N GLY A 233 -0.16 -16.05 -13.59
CA GLY A 233 -0.23 -16.72 -14.88
C GLY A 233 0.41 -15.99 -16.04
N LEU A 234 1.15 -14.89 -15.80
CA LEU A 234 1.87 -14.16 -16.85
C LEU A 234 2.81 -15.08 -17.62
N SER A 235 3.16 -14.68 -18.85
CA SER A 235 4.10 -15.42 -19.69
C SER A 235 5.55 -15.26 -19.21
N ARG A 236 6.35 -16.31 -19.45
CA ARG A 236 7.81 -16.33 -19.28
C ARG A 236 8.45 -15.04 -19.82
N THR A 237 8.08 -14.63 -21.03
CA THR A 237 8.54 -13.41 -21.71
C THR A 237 8.27 -12.13 -20.92
N LEU A 238 7.07 -11.95 -20.33
CA LEU A 238 6.73 -10.73 -19.57
C LEU A 238 7.51 -10.64 -18.27
N CYS A 239 7.69 -11.76 -17.56
CA CYS A 239 8.51 -11.83 -16.35
C CYS A 239 9.98 -11.50 -16.64
N LEU A 240 10.53 -12.05 -17.73
CA LEU A 240 11.90 -11.77 -18.20
C LEU A 240 12.09 -10.31 -18.65
N GLU A 241 11.10 -9.73 -19.35
CA GLU A 241 11.18 -8.33 -19.80
C GLU A 241 11.12 -7.36 -18.62
N PHE A 242 10.22 -7.62 -17.65
CA PHE A 242 10.15 -6.86 -16.40
C PHE A 242 11.46 -6.94 -15.62
N LEU A 243 11.99 -8.16 -15.38
CA LEU A 243 13.27 -8.37 -14.70
C LEU A 243 14.38 -7.53 -15.34
N ARG A 244 14.57 -7.68 -16.67
CA ARG A 244 15.63 -6.97 -17.40
C ARG A 244 15.52 -5.45 -17.26
N LYS A 245 14.31 -4.89 -17.34
CA LYS A 245 14.08 -3.44 -17.17
C LYS A 245 14.51 -2.97 -15.78
N GLN A 246 14.09 -3.66 -14.73
CA GLN A 246 14.40 -3.25 -13.35
C GLN A 246 15.87 -3.49 -12.98
N CYS A 247 16.50 -4.57 -13.46
CA CYS A 247 17.94 -4.81 -13.30
C CYS A 247 18.79 -3.65 -13.85
N VAL A 248 18.42 -3.12 -15.03
CA VAL A 248 19.08 -1.95 -15.64
C VAL A 248 18.85 -0.69 -14.82
N ILE A 249 17.61 -0.40 -14.42
CA ILE A 249 17.27 0.81 -13.64
C ILE A 249 17.99 0.83 -12.28
N ALA A 250 18.11 -0.33 -11.63
CA ALA A 250 18.76 -0.46 -10.33
C ALA A 250 20.28 -0.70 -10.39
N ASN A 251 20.86 -0.84 -11.59
CA ASN A 251 22.27 -1.20 -11.81
C ASN A 251 22.71 -2.48 -11.05
N LEU A 252 21.87 -3.53 -11.09
CA LEU A 252 22.24 -4.84 -10.54
C LEU A 252 23.38 -5.48 -11.33
N THR A 253 24.17 -6.35 -10.68
CA THR A 253 25.25 -7.05 -11.37
C THR A 253 24.71 -8.10 -12.36
N LYS A 254 25.51 -8.45 -13.37
CA LYS A 254 25.17 -9.53 -14.31
C LYS A 254 24.95 -10.88 -13.62
N ASP A 255 25.61 -11.10 -12.48
CA ASP A 255 25.43 -12.31 -11.68
C ASP A 255 24.10 -12.27 -10.91
N GLN A 256 23.68 -11.11 -10.40
CA GLN A 256 22.35 -10.92 -9.81
C GLN A 256 21.23 -11.10 -10.84
N GLU A 257 21.36 -10.48 -12.02
CA GLU A 257 20.43 -10.68 -13.15
C GLU A 257 20.39 -12.16 -13.58
N LYS A 258 21.55 -12.83 -13.64
CA LYS A 258 21.65 -14.27 -13.92
C LYS A 258 20.92 -15.11 -12.87
N MET A 259 21.14 -14.88 -11.58
CA MET A 259 20.47 -15.64 -10.52
C MET A 259 18.95 -15.50 -10.56
N LEU A 260 18.43 -14.29 -10.81
CA LEU A 260 16.99 -14.05 -10.93
C LEU A 260 16.42 -14.69 -12.20
N ARG A 261 17.08 -14.53 -13.35
CA ARG A 261 16.64 -15.15 -14.62
C ARG A 261 16.62 -16.68 -14.53
N ASP A 262 17.71 -17.28 -14.03
CA ASP A 262 17.85 -18.74 -13.89
C ASP A 262 16.90 -19.32 -12.80
N ASN A 263 16.25 -18.47 -12.00
CA ASN A 263 15.11 -18.84 -11.15
C ASN A 263 13.78 -18.73 -11.92
N ILE A 264 13.55 -17.66 -12.70
CA ILE A 264 12.36 -17.53 -13.55
C ILE A 264 12.24 -18.71 -14.51
N GLU A 265 13.29 -19.02 -15.29
CA GLU A 265 13.25 -20.11 -16.28
C GLU A 265 12.83 -21.43 -15.62
N ARG A 266 13.41 -21.75 -14.46
CA ARG A 266 13.09 -22.95 -13.67
C ARG A 266 11.63 -22.98 -13.21
N MET A 267 11.09 -21.85 -12.71
CA MET A 267 9.68 -21.79 -12.28
C MET A 267 8.72 -22.07 -13.44
N TYR A 268 9.06 -21.67 -14.66
CA TYR A 268 8.29 -22.05 -15.85
C TYR A 268 8.54 -23.52 -16.22
N ASP A 269 9.80 -23.96 -16.34
CA ASP A 269 10.15 -25.34 -16.73
C ASP A 269 9.55 -26.41 -15.79
N GLU A 270 9.42 -26.12 -14.49
CA GLU A 270 8.77 -26.99 -13.50
C GLU A 270 7.23 -27.01 -13.58
N THR A 271 6.60 -26.02 -14.24
CA THR A 271 5.13 -25.85 -14.27
C THR A 271 4.48 -25.92 -15.66
N GLU A 272 5.23 -25.76 -16.75
CA GLU A 272 4.72 -26.01 -18.11
C GLU A 272 4.38 -27.48 -18.42
N PRO A 273 4.87 -28.53 -17.72
CA PRO A 273 4.33 -29.89 -17.84
C PRO A 273 2.88 -30.08 -17.35
N TRP A 274 2.28 -29.05 -16.76
CA TRP A 274 0.97 -29.08 -16.10
C TRP A 274 0.03 -27.94 -16.55
N ARG A 275 0.28 -27.35 -17.72
CA ARG A 275 -0.59 -26.34 -18.39
C ARG A 275 -1.22 -26.90 -19.66
#